data_AF-A0A1G6VZ20-F1
#
_entry.id   AF-A0A1G6VZ20-F1
#
_cell.length_a   1.000
_cell.length_b   1.000
_cell.length_c   1.000
_cell.angle_alpha   90.00
_cell.angle_beta   90.00
_cell.angle_gamma   90.00
#
_symmetry.space_group_name_H-M   'P 1'
#
loop_
_entity.id
_entity.type
_entity.pdbx_description
1 polymer ?
#
loop_
_entity_poly.entity_id
_entity_poly.type
_entity_poly.pdbx_seq_one_letter_code
_entity_poly.pdbx_strand_id
1 'polypeptide(L)'
;MLTLIGIDAAAQRTNTGYAIARWESASARILRSGLMDRRGAALAELVEALRAGTCLIAIDAPLGWPLGLREALDDHRAGQGLIREPAAMFSRASDRRLRALGHAPLEIGAALIARAAHGALGLLHELRTASGQALPLLWDPAVSASGVIEVYPAATLKTHGHRSTGYKKPGQIDARRVMAEALEPRLIGISERCERRADEFDACLCLLAAMDFLAGACVPPAPDELERAKREGWIWLRAPAGG
;
A
#
# COMPACT_ATOMS: atom_id res chain seq x y z
N MET A 1 -22.23 3.79 0.12
CA MET A 1 -21.24 4.17 -0.92
C MET A 1 -19.85 3.86 -0.38
N LEU A 2 -18.97 3.29 -1.20
CA LEU A 2 -17.62 2.88 -0.78
C LEU A 2 -16.65 4.04 -0.94
N THR A 3 -15.86 4.30 0.10
CA THR A 3 -14.73 5.25 0.07
C THR A 3 -13.43 4.48 -0.10
N LEU A 4 -12.53 4.99 -0.93
CA LEU A 4 -11.18 4.47 -1.08
C LEU A 4 -10.21 5.40 -0.35
N ILE A 5 -9.28 4.82 0.39
CA ILE A 5 -8.21 5.53 1.07
C ILE A 5 -6.89 4.96 0.57
N GLY A 6 -6.05 5.79 -0.05
CA GLY A 6 -4.71 5.43 -0.46
C GLY A 6 -3.69 6.00 0.54
N ILE A 7 -2.69 5.21 0.93
CA ILE A 7 -1.64 5.61 1.87
C ILE A 7 -0.28 5.18 1.30
N ASP A 8 0.59 6.15 1.02
CA ASP A 8 2.01 5.88 0.74
C ASP A 8 2.80 6.04 2.02
N ALA A 9 3.19 4.94 2.66
CA ALA A 9 3.76 4.98 4.00
C ALA A 9 5.27 5.25 3.97
N ALA A 10 5.70 6.15 4.84
CA ALA A 10 7.12 6.46 5.02
C ALA A 10 7.55 6.28 6.47
N ALA A 11 8.86 6.08 6.67
CA ALA A 11 9.45 6.00 8.01
C ALA A 11 9.20 7.27 8.85
N GLN A 12 9.11 8.43 8.19
CA GLN A 12 8.71 9.69 8.82
C GLN A 12 7.25 9.98 8.49
N ARG A 13 6.42 10.20 9.53
CA ARG A 13 5.00 10.51 9.36
C ARG A 13 4.75 11.66 8.39
N THR A 14 5.53 12.74 8.45
CA THR A 14 5.38 13.90 7.56
C THR A 14 5.73 13.65 6.09
N ASN A 15 6.23 12.45 5.77
CA ASN A 15 6.44 11.97 4.41
C ASN A 15 5.42 10.89 4.03
N THR A 16 4.47 10.54 4.90
CA THR A 16 3.38 9.64 4.54
C THR A 16 2.34 10.41 3.76
N GLY A 17 2.10 10.03 2.51
CA GLY A 17 1.01 10.58 1.70
C GLY A 17 -0.31 9.91 2.02
N TYR A 18 -1.42 10.64 1.87
CA TYR A 18 -2.76 10.08 1.89
C TYR A 18 -3.61 10.64 0.75
N ALA A 19 -4.58 9.85 0.30
CA ALA A 19 -5.61 10.27 -0.64
C ALA A 19 -6.95 9.63 -0.25
N ILE A 20 -8.03 10.40 -0.36
CA ILE A 20 -9.41 9.95 -0.13
C ILE A 20 -10.16 10.11 -1.44
N ALA A 21 -10.79 9.04 -1.92
CA ALA A 21 -11.58 9.05 -3.13
C ALA A 21 -12.94 8.38 -2.94
N ARG A 22 -13.93 8.83 -3.71
CA ARG A 22 -15.23 8.15 -3.81
C ARG A 22 -15.17 7.12 -4.92
N TRP A 23 -15.59 5.89 -4.64
CA TRP A 23 -15.70 4.84 -5.66
C TRP A 23 -16.97 5.02 -6.50
N GLU A 24 -16.81 5.06 -7.82
CA GLU A 24 -17.86 5.25 -8.84
C GLU A 24 -17.84 4.07 -9.82
N SER A 25 -18.11 2.86 -9.33
CA SER A 25 -18.21 1.56 -10.06
C SER A 25 -16.97 1.08 -10.82
N ALA A 26 -16.32 1.93 -11.62
CA ALA A 26 -15.14 1.64 -12.42
C ALA A 26 -14.07 2.76 -12.36
N SER A 27 -14.43 3.92 -11.84
CA SER A 27 -13.53 5.05 -11.58
C SER A 27 -13.55 5.42 -10.10
N ALA A 28 -12.53 6.15 -9.65
CA ALA A 28 -12.51 6.77 -8.34
C ALA A 28 -12.30 8.28 -8.47
N ARG A 29 -13.14 9.08 -7.81
CA ARG A 29 -13.01 10.54 -7.78
C ARG A 29 -12.25 10.96 -6.53
N ILE A 30 -11.07 11.52 -6.71
CA ILE A 30 -10.24 12.03 -5.62
C ILE A 30 -10.93 13.24 -5.01
N LEU A 31 -11.25 13.15 -3.72
CA LEU A 31 -11.90 14.22 -2.96
C LEU A 31 -10.86 15.07 -2.23
N ARG A 32 -9.87 14.42 -1.62
CA ARG A 32 -8.82 15.03 -0.82
C ARG A 32 -7.52 14.24 -0.98
N SER A 33 -6.40 14.93 -0.87
CA SER A 33 -5.06 14.34 -0.82
C SER A 33 -4.14 15.27 -0.05
N GLY A 34 -3.08 14.71 0.53
CA GLY A 34 -2.10 15.49 1.26
C GLY A 34 -1.03 14.61 1.90
N LEU A 35 -0.32 15.21 2.85
CA LEU A 35 0.64 14.51 3.70
C LEU A 35 0.09 14.43 5.11
N MET A 36 0.42 13.35 5.81
CA MET A 36 0.13 13.24 7.23
C MET A 36 0.88 14.33 8.00
N ASP A 37 0.20 15.01 8.90
CA ASP A 37 0.78 16.08 9.72
C ASP A 37 0.99 15.63 11.17
N ARG A 38 1.72 16.45 11.93
CA ARG A 38 2.01 16.19 13.35
C ARG A 38 0.86 16.60 14.29
N ARG A 39 -0.04 17.48 13.83
CA ARG A 39 -1.13 18.06 14.62
C ARG A 39 -2.40 17.22 14.55
N GLY A 40 -2.47 16.26 13.63
CA GLY A 40 -3.55 15.29 13.50
C GLY A 40 -4.68 15.70 12.57
N ALA A 41 -4.54 16.76 11.78
CA ALA A 41 -5.61 17.20 10.86
C ALA A 41 -5.92 16.14 9.79
N ALA A 42 -4.88 15.60 9.13
CA ALA A 42 -5.01 14.52 8.16
C ALA A 42 -5.57 13.24 8.78
N LEU A 43 -5.18 12.93 10.03
CA LEU A 43 -5.74 11.79 10.76
C LEU A 43 -7.23 11.97 11.00
N ALA A 44 -7.67 13.17 11.40
CA ALA A 44 -9.07 13.49 11.62
C ALA A 44 -9.89 13.30 10.34
N GLU A 45 -9.40 13.77 9.19
CA GLU A 45 -10.06 13.57 7.89
C GLU A 45 -10.24 12.08 7.54
N LEU A 46 -9.21 11.25 7.75
CA LEU A 46 -9.31 9.81 7.53
C LEU A 46 -10.32 9.15 8.49
N VAL A 47 -10.34 9.57 9.75
CA VAL A 47 -11.29 9.07 10.75
C VAL A 47 -12.73 9.47 10.41
N GLU A 48 -12.95 10.70 9.94
CA GLU A 48 -14.26 11.14 9.47
C GLU A 48 -14.75 10.31 8.28
N ALA A 49 -13.87 10.04 7.31
CA ALA A 49 -14.19 9.15 6.19
C ALA A 49 -14.59 7.75 6.66
N LEU A 50 -13.84 7.17 7.62
CA LEU A 50 -14.16 5.87 8.22
C LEU A 50 -15.50 5.87 8.96
N ARG A 51 -15.80 6.93 9.73
CA ARG A 51 -17.08 7.04 10.44
C ARG A 51 -18.27 7.25 9.50
N ALA A 52 -18.05 7.88 8.35
CA ALA A 52 -19.10 8.15 7.37
C ALA A 52 -19.59 6.89 6.62
N GLY A 53 -18.79 5.82 6.55
CA GLY A 53 -19.21 4.57 5.94
C GLY A 53 -18.09 3.55 5.69
N THR A 54 -18.39 2.58 4.83
CA THR A 54 -17.45 1.53 4.44
C THR A 54 -16.27 2.11 3.66
N CYS A 55 -15.06 1.77 4.07
CA CYS A 55 -13.82 2.20 3.43
C CYS A 55 -12.90 1.03 3.06
N LEU A 56 -12.31 1.08 1.87
CA LEU A 56 -11.16 0.24 1.50
C LEU A 56 -9.88 1.06 1.62
N ILE A 57 -8.98 0.66 2.51
CA ILE A 57 -7.67 1.28 2.68
C ILE A 57 -6.63 0.47 1.91
N ALA A 58 -5.99 1.08 0.90
CA ALA A 58 -4.84 0.53 0.21
C ALA A 58 -3.56 1.23 0.69
N ILE A 59 -2.63 0.46 1.25
CA ILE A 59 -1.42 0.99 1.87
C ILE A 59 -0.15 0.43 1.21
N ASP A 60 0.76 1.33 0.77
CA ASP A 60 2.12 0.99 0.35
C ASP A 60 3.01 0.85 1.59
N ALA A 61 2.86 -0.29 2.26
CA ALA A 61 3.72 -0.70 3.36
C ALA A 61 3.60 -2.21 3.58
N PRO A 62 4.67 -2.88 4.01
CA PRO A 62 4.54 -4.16 4.65
C PRO A 62 3.73 -4.04 5.95
N LEU A 63 2.74 -4.91 6.15
CA LEU A 63 1.96 -4.98 7.39
C LEU A 63 2.29 -6.22 8.23
N GLY A 64 3.30 -6.99 7.81
CA GLY A 64 3.83 -8.12 8.55
C GLY A 64 5.30 -8.37 8.24
N TRP A 65 5.91 -9.24 9.03
CA TRP A 65 7.30 -9.66 8.87
C TRP A 65 7.36 -11.09 8.34
N PRO A 66 8.45 -11.48 7.64
CA PRO A 66 8.65 -12.85 7.19
C PRO A 66 8.61 -13.83 8.37
N LEU A 67 7.93 -14.96 8.20
CA LEU A 67 7.84 -15.97 9.26
C LEU A 67 9.23 -16.48 9.67
N GLY A 68 10.14 -16.63 8.70
CA GLY A 68 11.51 -17.05 8.96
C GLY A 68 12.32 -16.08 9.80
N LEU A 69 11.97 -14.77 9.83
CA LEU A 69 12.58 -13.82 10.76
C LEU A 69 12.23 -14.17 12.19
N ARG A 70 10.92 -14.34 12.44
CA ARG A 70 10.40 -14.63 13.78
C ARG A 70 10.95 -15.95 14.29
N GLU A 71 10.89 -17.01 13.46
CA GLU A 71 11.41 -18.33 13.81
C GLU A 71 12.91 -18.31 14.12
N ALA A 72 13.69 -17.47 13.44
CA ALA A 72 15.13 -17.39 13.65
C ALA A 72 15.51 -16.54 14.88
N LEU A 73 14.65 -15.61 15.31
CA LEU A 73 14.93 -14.68 16.40
C LEU A 73 14.26 -15.04 17.74
N ASP A 74 13.28 -15.95 17.76
CA ASP A 74 12.47 -16.27 18.95
C ASP A 74 13.33 -16.59 20.19
N ASP A 75 14.35 -17.43 20.03
CA ASP A 75 15.29 -17.84 21.09
C ASP A 75 16.72 -17.35 20.87
N HIS A 76 16.94 -16.44 19.91
CA HIS A 76 18.29 -15.97 19.55
C HIS A 76 18.89 -15.12 20.66
N ARG A 77 20.17 -15.35 20.95
CA ARG A 77 20.96 -14.54 21.89
C ARG A 77 22.14 -13.89 21.19
N ALA A 78 22.49 -12.69 21.65
CA ALA A 78 23.62 -11.93 21.13
C ALA A 78 24.90 -12.79 21.04
N GLY A 79 25.52 -12.80 19.86
CA GLY A 79 26.72 -13.59 19.56
C GLY A 79 26.46 -15.01 19.03
N GLN A 80 25.22 -15.51 19.08
CA GLN A 80 24.87 -16.79 18.44
C GLN A 80 24.77 -16.64 16.91
N GLY A 81 25.15 -17.71 16.20
CA GLY A 81 25.00 -17.77 14.74
C GLY A 81 23.54 -17.89 14.31
N LEU A 82 23.25 -17.42 13.10
CA LEU A 82 21.98 -17.62 12.41
C LEU A 82 22.21 -18.62 11.27
N ILE A 83 21.51 -19.75 11.31
CA ILE A 83 21.68 -20.85 10.33
C ILE A 83 20.82 -20.61 9.08
N ARG A 84 19.81 -19.75 9.18
CA ARG A 84 18.87 -19.46 8.09
C ARG A 84 19.45 -18.45 7.10
N GLU A 85 19.25 -18.72 5.81
CA GLU A 85 19.63 -17.80 4.74
C GLU A 85 18.95 -16.42 4.88
N PRO A 86 19.64 -15.30 4.59
CA PRO A 86 19.09 -13.95 4.72
C PRO A 86 17.75 -13.76 3.99
N ALA A 87 17.61 -14.27 2.76
CA ALA A 87 16.37 -14.13 1.99
C ALA A 87 15.16 -14.81 2.67
N ALA A 88 15.37 -15.91 3.40
CA ALA A 88 14.33 -16.59 4.14
C ALA A 88 13.98 -15.85 5.45
N MET A 89 14.86 -14.98 5.94
CA MET A 89 14.61 -14.11 7.09
C MET A 89 14.01 -12.76 6.69
N PHE A 90 14.37 -12.17 5.56
CA PHE A 90 14.04 -10.78 5.29
C PHE A 90 13.12 -10.54 4.08
N SER A 91 12.76 -11.58 3.32
CA SER A 91 11.78 -11.50 2.24
C SER A 91 10.53 -12.34 2.54
N ARG A 92 9.34 -11.74 2.37
CA ARG A 92 8.06 -12.46 2.46
C ARG A 92 7.77 -13.25 1.18
N ALA A 93 6.78 -14.13 1.23
CA ALA A 93 6.28 -14.82 0.04
C ALA A 93 5.87 -13.82 -1.06
N SER A 94 5.10 -12.79 -0.69
CA SER A 94 4.68 -11.75 -1.61
C SER A 94 5.83 -10.94 -2.21
N ASP A 95 6.90 -10.71 -1.45
CA ASP A 95 8.07 -9.96 -1.93
C ASP A 95 8.88 -10.77 -2.96
N ARG A 96 9.01 -12.09 -2.73
CA ARG A 96 9.64 -13.00 -3.71
C ARG A 96 8.84 -13.08 -5.00
N ARG A 97 7.51 -13.13 -4.91
CA ARG A 97 6.63 -13.07 -6.08
C ARG A 97 6.80 -11.77 -6.85
N LEU A 98 6.84 -10.64 -6.14
CA LEU A 98 7.08 -9.33 -6.74
C LEU A 98 8.47 -9.27 -7.43
N ARG A 99 9.49 -9.90 -6.85
CA ARG A 99 10.83 -10.06 -7.44
C ARG A 99 10.83 -10.86 -8.73
N ALA A 100 10.07 -11.94 -8.79
CA ALA A 100 9.89 -12.72 -10.02
C ALA A 100 9.23 -11.90 -11.15
N LEU A 101 8.46 -10.86 -10.81
CA LEU A 101 7.87 -9.91 -11.76
C LEU A 101 8.80 -8.72 -12.10
N GLY A 102 10.08 -8.79 -11.74
CA GLY A 102 11.06 -7.75 -12.06
C GLY A 102 10.96 -6.50 -11.18
N HIS A 103 10.43 -6.63 -9.97
CA HIS A 103 10.40 -5.58 -8.95
C HIS A 103 11.18 -6.01 -7.72
N ALA A 104 12.19 -5.26 -7.31
CA ALA A 104 12.99 -5.58 -6.13
C ALA A 104 12.52 -4.76 -4.92
N PRO A 105 11.49 -5.21 -4.17
CA PRO A 105 11.14 -4.55 -2.91
C PRO A 105 12.31 -4.66 -1.93
N LEU A 106 12.38 -3.68 -1.02
CA LEU A 106 13.34 -3.68 0.08
C LEU A 106 13.01 -4.81 1.06
N GLU A 107 14.05 -5.42 1.62
CA GLU A 107 13.94 -6.49 2.60
C GLU A 107 13.46 -5.97 3.97
N ILE A 108 12.40 -6.56 4.53
CA ILE A 108 11.59 -6.01 5.64
C ILE A 108 12.29 -6.05 7.01
N GLY A 109 13.51 -6.60 7.07
CA GLY A 109 14.40 -6.52 8.25
C GLY A 109 15.32 -5.30 8.28
N ALA A 110 15.41 -4.52 7.19
CA ALA A 110 16.34 -3.40 7.09
C ALA A 110 15.73 -2.08 7.59
N ALA A 111 16.59 -1.18 8.11
CA ALA A 111 16.18 -0.04 8.93
C ALA A 111 15.12 0.90 8.32
N LEU A 112 15.16 1.17 7.01
CA LEU A 112 14.22 2.13 6.40
C LEU A 112 12.83 1.53 6.20
N ILE A 113 12.76 0.33 5.63
CA ILE A 113 11.47 -0.33 5.35
C ILE A 113 10.83 -0.87 6.63
N ALA A 114 11.61 -1.35 7.60
CA ALA A 114 11.10 -1.76 8.90
C ALA A 114 10.48 -0.57 9.67
N ARG A 115 11.08 0.63 9.59
CA ARG A 115 10.49 1.84 10.18
C ARG A 115 9.24 2.31 9.45
N ALA A 116 9.19 2.20 8.12
CA ALA A 116 7.98 2.48 7.36
C ALA A 116 6.84 1.53 7.72
N ALA A 117 7.11 0.21 7.79
CA ALA A 117 6.15 -0.80 8.24
C ALA A 117 5.63 -0.53 9.66
N HIS A 118 6.54 -0.22 10.60
CA HIS A 118 6.14 0.17 11.96
C HIS A 118 5.26 1.43 11.96
N GLY A 119 5.61 2.45 11.15
CA GLY A 119 4.82 3.67 11.01
C GLY A 119 3.42 3.41 10.45
N ALA A 120 3.31 2.58 9.41
CA ALA A 120 2.06 2.15 8.81
C ALA A 120 1.16 1.42 9.81
N LEU A 121 1.70 0.46 10.56
CA LEU A 121 0.96 -0.27 11.59
C LEU A 121 0.51 0.66 12.73
N GLY A 122 1.35 1.63 13.12
CA GLY A 122 0.99 2.67 14.09
C GLY A 122 -0.18 3.53 13.60
N LEU A 123 -0.14 3.99 12.35
CA LEU A 123 -1.24 4.74 11.74
C LEU A 123 -2.54 3.91 11.69
N LEU A 124 -2.47 2.65 11.27
CA LEU A 124 -3.64 1.76 11.28
C LEU A 124 -4.19 1.55 12.70
N HIS A 125 -3.32 1.45 13.71
CA HIS A 125 -3.76 1.38 15.10
C HIS A 125 -4.48 2.67 15.54
N GLU A 126 -3.93 3.84 15.23
CA GLU A 126 -4.58 5.13 15.49
C GLU A 126 -5.96 5.23 14.81
N LEU A 127 -6.06 4.82 13.56
CA LEU A 127 -7.32 4.80 12.81
C LEU A 127 -8.34 3.86 13.45
N ARG A 128 -7.95 2.65 13.87
CA ARG A 128 -8.84 1.71 14.58
C ARG A 128 -9.36 2.33 15.88
N THR A 129 -8.47 2.86 16.70
CA THR A 129 -8.81 3.45 18.00
C THR A 129 -9.72 4.66 17.85
N ALA A 130 -9.42 5.57 16.93
CA ALA A 130 -10.19 6.80 16.75
C ALA A 130 -11.52 6.59 16.02
N SER A 131 -11.59 5.68 15.04
CA SER A 131 -12.83 5.40 14.29
C SER A 131 -13.75 4.38 14.97
N GLY A 132 -13.21 3.52 15.84
CA GLY A 132 -13.93 2.36 16.40
C GLY A 132 -14.08 1.19 15.42
N GLN A 133 -13.50 1.26 14.22
CA GLN A 133 -13.56 0.19 13.22
C GLN A 133 -12.40 -0.80 13.38
N ALA A 134 -12.66 -2.08 13.10
CA ALA A 134 -11.65 -3.15 13.27
C ALA A 134 -10.54 -3.11 12.20
N LEU A 135 -10.84 -2.67 10.98
CA LEU A 135 -9.91 -2.58 9.84
C LEU A 135 -9.07 -3.86 9.65
N PRO A 136 -9.69 -5.05 9.46
CA PRO A 136 -8.97 -6.28 9.16
C PRO A 136 -8.29 -6.22 7.78
N LEU A 137 -7.29 -7.08 7.56
CA LEU A 137 -6.81 -7.33 6.21
C LEU A 137 -7.89 -8.01 5.39
N LEU A 138 -8.14 -7.51 4.19
CA LEU A 138 -9.11 -8.08 3.26
C LEU A 138 -8.44 -9.09 2.34
N TRP A 139 -9.16 -10.20 2.11
CA TRP A 139 -8.70 -11.33 1.31
C TRP A 139 -9.61 -11.63 0.12
N ASP A 140 -10.70 -10.87 -0.01
CA ASP A 140 -11.73 -11.04 -1.03
C ASP A 140 -12.22 -9.65 -1.50
N PRO A 141 -12.47 -9.46 -2.81
CA PRO A 141 -12.89 -8.18 -3.37
C PRO A 141 -14.32 -7.76 -3.01
N ALA A 142 -15.16 -8.67 -2.49
CA ALA A 142 -16.51 -8.34 -2.01
C ALA A 142 -16.44 -7.62 -0.65
N VAL A 143 -16.08 -6.35 -0.68
CA VAL A 143 -15.91 -5.50 0.51
C VAL A 143 -17.27 -5.20 1.15
N SER A 144 -17.58 -5.93 2.23
CA SER A 144 -18.80 -5.74 3.03
C SER A 144 -18.61 -4.86 4.27
N ALA A 145 -17.37 -4.68 4.72
CA ALA A 145 -16.99 -3.86 5.86
C ALA A 145 -15.64 -3.16 5.59
N SER A 146 -15.35 -2.09 6.34
CA SER A 146 -14.09 -1.37 6.17
C SER A 146 -12.90 -2.27 6.45
N GLY A 147 -11.87 -2.20 5.62
CA GLY A 147 -10.68 -3.05 5.75
C GLY A 147 -9.49 -2.53 4.96
N VAL A 148 -8.39 -3.29 5.03
CA VAL A 148 -7.08 -2.87 4.56
C VAL A 148 -6.51 -3.90 3.58
N ILE A 149 -5.81 -3.43 2.55
CA ILE A 149 -5.00 -4.24 1.64
C ILE A 149 -3.59 -3.64 1.51
N GLU A 150 -2.57 -4.48 1.42
CA GLU A 150 -1.23 -4.00 1.02
C GLU A 150 -1.17 -3.87 -0.50
N VAL A 151 -0.51 -2.82 -0.97
CA VAL A 151 -0.33 -2.53 -2.39
C VAL A 151 1.11 -2.10 -2.66
N TYR A 152 1.49 -2.03 -3.93
CA TYR A 152 2.82 -1.58 -4.34
C TYR A 152 2.69 -0.72 -5.61
N PRO A 153 2.50 0.62 -5.48
CA PRO A 153 2.17 1.53 -6.57
C PRO A 153 3.08 1.43 -7.79
N ALA A 154 4.39 1.28 -7.58
CA ALA A 154 5.33 1.13 -8.68
C ALA A 154 5.07 -0.13 -9.53
N ALA A 155 4.61 -1.22 -8.93
CA ALA A 155 4.21 -2.42 -9.66
C ALA A 155 2.83 -2.27 -10.27
N THR A 156 1.89 -1.66 -9.57
CA THR A 156 0.57 -1.30 -10.10
C THR A 156 0.73 -0.51 -11.40
N LEU A 157 1.57 0.54 -11.42
CA LEU A 157 1.86 1.32 -12.63
C LEU A 157 2.34 0.45 -13.80
N LYS A 158 3.29 -0.47 -13.57
CA LYS A 158 3.78 -1.35 -14.64
C LYS A 158 2.67 -2.25 -15.19
N THR A 159 1.78 -2.77 -14.33
CA THR A 159 0.65 -3.60 -14.80
C THR A 159 -0.38 -2.83 -15.61
N HIS A 160 -0.38 -1.50 -15.53
CA HIS A 160 -1.18 -0.61 -16.40
C HIS A 160 -0.38 -0.02 -17.57
N GLY A 161 0.84 -0.51 -17.84
CA GLY A 161 1.67 -0.08 -18.97
C GLY A 161 2.35 1.28 -18.76
N HIS A 162 2.41 1.79 -17.53
CA HIS A 162 3.07 3.05 -17.21
C HIS A 162 4.50 2.85 -16.71
N ARG A 163 5.32 3.91 -16.86
CA ARG A 163 6.64 3.95 -16.25
C ARG A 163 6.50 3.96 -14.73
N SER A 164 7.32 3.18 -14.05
CA SER A 164 7.33 3.07 -12.58
C SER A 164 8.54 3.71 -11.91
N THR A 165 9.37 4.43 -12.67
CA THR A 165 10.59 5.09 -12.19
C THR A 165 10.73 6.46 -12.82
N GLY A 166 11.55 7.32 -12.21
CA GLY A 166 11.86 8.62 -12.78
C GLY A 166 10.75 9.67 -12.68
N TYR A 167 9.84 9.54 -11.70
CA TYR A 167 8.80 10.53 -11.43
C TYR A 167 8.80 11.09 -9.99
N LYS A 168 9.62 10.56 -9.08
CA LYS A 168 9.60 10.92 -7.65
C LYS A 168 10.46 12.14 -7.29
N LYS A 169 11.40 12.57 -8.13
CA LYS A 169 12.26 13.74 -7.84
C LYS A 169 11.49 15.06 -8.05
N PRO A 170 11.86 16.14 -7.35
CA PRO A 170 11.19 17.44 -7.50
C PRO A 170 11.12 17.96 -8.94
N GLY A 171 12.17 17.75 -9.74
CA GLY A 171 12.21 18.16 -11.16
C GLY A 171 11.49 17.22 -12.14
N GLN A 172 10.77 16.20 -11.66
CA GLN A 172 10.11 15.20 -12.50
C GLN A 172 8.59 15.40 -12.58
N ILE A 173 8.14 16.65 -12.48
CA ILE A 173 6.71 17.02 -12.57
C ILE A 173 6.12 16.59 -13.91
N ASP A 174 6.85 16.79 -15.02
CA ASP A 174 6.34 16.44 -16.35
C ASP A 174 6.08 14.93 -16.50
N ALA A 175 6.91 14.08 -15.89
CA ALA A 175 6.68 12.64 -15.85
C ALA A 175 5.40 12.30 -15.08
N ARG A 176 5.15 12.97 -13.94
CA ARG A 176 3.89 12.81 -13.19
C ARG A 176 2.69 13.35 -13.97
N ARG A 177 2.85 14.43 -14.73
CA ARG A 177 1.77 15.02 -15.56
C ARG A 177 1.32 14.04 -16.64
N VAL A 178 2.26 13.46 -17.39
CA VAL A 178 1.96 12.43 -18.42
C VAL A 178 1.27 11.22 -17.79
N MET A 179 1.73 10.77 -16.62
CA MET A 179 1.07 9.67 -15.90
C MET A 179 -0.34 10.05 -15.46
N ALA A 180 -0.51 11.25 -14.91
CA ALA A 180 -1.79 11.72 -14.41
C ALA A 180 -2.81 11.88 -15.53
N GLU A 181 -2.43 12.44 -16.68
CA GLU A 181 -3.27 12.54 -17.87
C GLU A 181 -3.77 11.17 -18.33
N ALA A 182 -2.90 10.15 -18.34
CA ALA A 182 -3.29 8.79 -18.72
C ALA A 182 -4.19 8.11 -17.69
N LEU A 183 -4.06 8.46 -16.41
CA LEU A 183 -4.82 7.88 -15.31
C LEU A 183 -6.13 8.62 -15.01
N GLU A 184 -6.28 9.87 -15.45
CA GLU A 184 -7.45 10.74 -15.20
C GLU A 184 -8.81 10.07 -15.48
N PRO A 185 -9.00 9.29 -16.57
CA PRO A 185 -10.29 8.62 -16.81
C PRO A 185 -10.69 7.62 -15.72
N ARG A 186 -9.71 7.10 -14.98
CA ARG A 186 -9.89 6.10 -13.92
C ARG A 186 -9.77 6.72 -12.52
N LEU A 187 -8.85 7.66 -12.33
CA LEU A 187 -8.62 8.41 -11.11
C LEU A 187 -8.93 9.89 -11.35
N ILE A 188 -10.21 10.23 -11.30
CA ILE A 188 -10.69 11.58 -11.59
C ILE A 188 -10.11 12.56 -10.56
N GLY A 189 -9.44 13.60 -11.04
CA GLY A 189 -8.76 14.63 -10.25
C GLY A 189 -7.26 14.38 -10.06
N ILE A 190 -6.68 13.27 -10.52
CA ILE A 190 -5.24 12.99 -10.33
C ILE A 190 -4.35 14.03 -11.03
N SER A 191 -4.81 14.62 -12.13
CA SER A 191 -4.07 15.66 -12.87
C SER A 191 -3.74 16.88 -12.00
N GLU A 192 -4.62 17.28 -11.09
CA GLU A 192 -4.38 18.41 -10.17
C GLU A 192 -3.34 18.08 -9.07
N ARG A 193 -2.92 16.80 -8.97
CA ARG A 193 -1.98 16.31 -7.96
C ARG A 193 -0.58 16.09 -8.53
N CYS A 194 -0.37 16.22 -9.85
CA CYS A 194 0.93 15.97 -10.47
C CYS A 194 2.04 16.93 -9.99
N GLU A 195 1.68 18.16 -9.59
CA GLU A 195 2.62 19.16 -9.06
C GLU A 195 2.88 19.02 -7.55
N ARG A 196 2.10 18.16 -6.87
CA ARG A 196 2.27 17.87 -5.45
C ARG A 196 3.53 17.02 -5.20
N ARG A 197 3.83 16.80 -3.92
CA ARG A 197 4.93 15.91 -3.54
C ARG A 197 4.69 14.50 -4.04
N ALA A 198 5.78 13.79 -4.33
CA ALA A 198 5.71 12.43 -4.85
C ALA A 198 4.97 11.49 -3.90
N ASP A 199 5.12 11.65 -2.59
CA ASP A 199 4.44 10.78 -1.61
C ASP A 199 2.90 10.98 -1.64
N GLU A 200 2.43 12.23 -1.80
CA GLU A 200 1.01 12.52 -2.00
C GLU A 200 0.48 11.93 -3.33
N PHE A 201 1.29 12.01 -4.39
CA PHE A 201 0.95 11.42 -5.68
C PHE A 201 0.91 9.88 -5.61
N ASP A 202 1.87 9.25 -4.93
CA ASP A 202 1.92 7.79 -4.73
C ASP A 202 0.75 7.29 -3.88
N ALA A 203 0.28 8.09 -2.91
CA ALA A 203 -0.95 7.78 -2.19
C ALA A 203 -2.17 7.78 -3.13
N CYS A 204 -2.21 8.64 -4.14
CA CYS A 204 -3.24 8.58 -5.18
C CYS A 204 -3.09 7.31 -6.04
N LEU A 205 -1.87 6.86 -6.33
CA LEU A 205 -1.62 5.61 -7.05
C LEU A 205 -2.01 4.36 -6.25
N CYS A 206 -1.97 4.41 -4.92
CA CYS A 206 -2.53 3.34 -4.07
C CYS A 206 -4.03 3.17 -4.32
N LEU A 207 -4.76 4.23 -4.67
CA LEU A 207 -6.18 4.14 -5.05
C LEU A 207 -6.34 3.29 -6.32
N LEU A 208 -5.46 3.42 -7.31
CA LEU A 208 -5.50 2.59 -8.53
C LEU A 208 -5.42 1.09 -8.19
N ALA A 209 -4.55 0.72 -7.26
CA ALA A 209 -4.43 -0.66 -6.79
C ALA A 209 -5.68 -1.12 -6.02
N ALA A 210 -6.31 -0.22 -5.23
CA ALA A 210 -7.59 -0.49 -4.58
C ALA A 210 -8.70 -0.78 -5.61
N MET A 211 -8.71 -0.04 -6.73
CA MET A 211 -9.65 -0.28 -7.82
C MET A 211 -9.42 -1.64 -8.49
N ASP A 212 -8.17 -2.04 -8.72
CA ASP A 212 -7.85 -3.35 -9.30
C ASP A 212 -8.26 -4.49 -8.36
N PHE A 213 -8.11 -4.29 -7.04
CA PHE A 213 -8.62 -5.22 -6.04
C PHE A 213 -10.14 -5.35 -6.13
N LEU A 214 -10.89 -4.24 -6.10
CA LEU A 214 -12.34 -4.25 -6.19
C LEU A 214 -12.88 -4.84 -7.50
N ALA A 215 -12.14 -4.67 -8.60
CA ALA A 215 -12.48 -5.27 -9.89
C ALA A 215 -12.22 -6.78 -9.95
N GLY A 216 -11.67 -7.39 -8.89
CA GLY A 216 -11.26 -8.80 -8.88
C GLY A 216 -10.10 -9.10 -9.83
N ALA A 217 -9.32 -8.09 -10.22
CA ALA A 217 -8.25 -8.21 -11.20
C ALA A 217 -6.89 -8.57 -10.58
N CYS A 218 -6.78 -8.48 -9.25
CA CYS A 218 -5.58 -8.82 -8.51
C CYS A 218 -5.43 -10.33 -8.31
N VAL A 219 -4.18 -10.79 -8.25
CA VAL A 219 -3.89 -12.21 -8.02
C VAL A 219 -3.88 -12.52 -6.51
N PRO A 220 -4.75 -13.41 -6.02
CA PRO A 220 -4.72 -13.84 -4.63
C PRO A 220 -3.49 -14.73 -4.35
N PRO A 221 -3.11 -14.94 -3.07
CA PRO A 221 -2.16 -15.98 -2.71
C PRO A 221 -2.69 -17.35 -3.15
N ALA A 222 -1.77 -18.26 -3.51
CA ALA A 222 -2.14 -19.64 -3.78
C ALA A 222 -2.74 -20.30 -2.50
N PRO A 223 -3.61 -21.31 -2.62
CA PRO A 223 -4.26 -21.92 -1.45
C PRO A 223 -3.30 -22.43 -0.38
N ASP A 224 -2.15 -22.97 -0.78
CA ASP A 224 -1.07 -23.45 0.07
C ASP A 224 -0.21 -22.32 0.69
N GLU A 225 -0.26 -21.12 0.11
CA GLU A 225 0.43 -19.93 0.62
C GLU A 225 -0.48 -19.04 1.49
N LEU A 226 -1.80 -19.22 1.45
CA LEU A 226 -2.77 -18.32 2.07
C LEU A 226 -2.53 -18.12 3.57
N GLU A 227 -2.28 -19.18 4.33
CA GLU A 227 -2.05 -19.07 5.77
C GLU A 227 -0.74 -18.37 6.12
N ARG A 228 0.28 -18.52 5.25
CA ARG A 228 1.53 -17.76 5.35
C ARG A 228 1.27 -16.29 5.02
N ALA A 229 0.55 -16.01 3.94
CA ALA A 229 0.20 -14.66 3.50
C ALA A 229 -0.61 -13.92 4.59
N LYS A 230 -1.53 -14.59 5.28
CA LYS A 230 -2.26 -14.01 6.42
C LYS A 230 -1.38 -13.58 7.58
N ARG A 231 -0.21 -14.20 7.75
CA ARG A 231 0.76 -13.88 8.81
C ARG A 231 1.80 -12.85 8.37
N GLU A 232 2.27 -12.95 7.13
CA GLU A 232 3.34 -12.11 6.58
C GLU A 232 2.80 -10.81 5.93
N GLY A 233 1.56 -10.83 5.44
CA GLY A 233 1.00 -9.84 4.53
C GLY A 233 1.03 -10.28 3.05
N TRP A 234 0.23 -9.61 2.22
CA TRP A 234 0.12 -9.89 0.79
C TRP A 234 -0.06 -8.62 -0.03
N ILE A 235 0.84 -8.39 -0.99
CA ILE A 235 0.79 -7.26 -1.92
C ILE A 235 -0.19 -7.62 -3.04
N TRP A 236 -1.35 -6.98 -3.03
CA TRP A 236 -2.34 -7.13 -4.09
C TRP A 236 -1.86 -6.42 -5.35
N LEU A 237 -1.71 -7.20 -6.41
CA LEU A 237 -1.25 -6.72 -7.71
C LEU A 237 -2.10 -7.35 -8.81
N ARG A 238 -2.49 -6.53 -9.79
CA ARG A 238 -3.16 -6.99 -11.01
C ARG A 238 -2.35 -8.08 -11.68
N ALA A 239 -3.03 -9.11 -12.20
CA ALA A 239 -2.36 -10.08 -13.07
C ALA A 239 -1.67 -9.35 -14.25
N PRO A 240 -0.43 -9.71 -14.62
CA PRO A 240 0.16 -9.19 -15.85
C PRO A 240 -0.80 -9.47 -17.01
N ALA A 241 -1.01 -8.50 -17.91
CA ALA A 241 -1.64 -8.80 -19.18
C ALA A 241 -0.78 -9.90 -19.83
N GLY A 242 -1.38 -11.06 -20.11
CA GLY A 242 -0.66 -12.21 -20.65
C GLY A 242 0.20 -11.79 -21.84
N GLY A 243 1.49 -12.13 -21.77
CA GLY A 243 2.32 -12.25 -22.97
C GLY A 243 2.01 -13.55 -23.68
#